data_AF-A0A2I0HLI5-F1
#
_entry.id   AF-A0A2I0HLI5-F1
#
_cell.length_a   1.000
_cell.length_b   1.000
_cell.length_c   1.000
_cell.angle_alpha   90.00
_cell.angle_beta   90.00
_cell.angle_gamma   90.00
#
_symmetry.space_group_name_H-M   'P 1'
#
loop_
_entity.id
_entity.type
_entity.pdbx_description
1 polymer ?
#
loop_
_entity_poly.entity_id
_entity_poly.type
_entity_poly.pdbx_seq_one_letter_code
_entity_poly.pdbx_strand_id
1 'polypeptide(L)' 'MEAGSSGFLAMAPPMFDGENYQAGAVRMKAYLEGCDLWEAVEQDYDVAPLPDNPIMNQIKYHKERIMRKAKANSYMYAHL' A
#
# COMPACT_ATOMS: atom_id res chain seq x y z
N MET A 1 19.99 15.06 -14.45
CA MET A 1 19.71 13.79 -13.75
C MET A 1 19.89 14.09 -12.28
N GLU A 2 18.81 14.35 -11.56
CA GLU A 2 18.82 14.51 -10.10
C GLU A 2 17.89 13.42 -9.58
N ALA A 3 18.47 12.49 -8.83
CA ALA A 3 17.78 11.31 -8.34
C ALA A 3 16.67 11.73 -7.37
N GLY A 4 15.43 11.44 -7.75
CA GLY A 4 14.28 11.59 -6.86
C GLY A 4 14.56 10.83 -5.56
N SER A 5 14.55 11.57 -4.45
CA SER A 5 14.78 11.06 -3.11
C SER A 5 13.78 9.95 -2.78
N SER A 6 14.22 8.71 -2.97
CA SER A 6 13.60 7.48 -2.49
C SER A 6 13.84 7.31 -0.97
N GLY A 7 13.76 8.41 -0.20
CA GLY A 7 14.16 8.45 1.21
C GLY A 7 13.10 7.94 2.19
N PHE A 8 11.86 7.72 1.76
CA PHE A 8 10.77 7.28 2.66
C PHE A 8 10.60 5.76 2.75
N LEU A 9 11.29 4.96 1.91
CA LEU A 9 11.12 3.50 1.87
C LEU A 9 11.83 2.72 2.99
N ALA A 10 12.54 3.39 3.91
CA ALA A 10 13.33 2.75 4.96
C ALA A 10 12.72 2.80 6.37
N MET A 11 11.48 3.26 6.53
CA MET A 11 10.79 3.11 7.82
C MET A 11 10.21 1.69 7.92
N ALA A 12 10.74 0.94 8.90
CA ALA A 12 10.12 -0.31 9.31
C ALA A 12 8.65 -0.06 9.69
N PRO A 13 7.72 -0.99 9.37
CA PRO A 13 6.33 -0.87 9.77
C PRO A 13 6.25 -0.68 11.29
N PRO A 14 5.34 0.17 11.79
CA PRO A 14 5.15 0.33 13.22
C PRO A 14 4.74 -1.01 13.83
N MET A 15 5.51 -1.49 14.82
CA MET A 15 5.14 -2.68 15.58
C MET A 15 3.89 -2.42 16.43
N PHE A 16 2.96 -3.36 16.39
CA PHE A 16 1.75 -3.36 17.19
C PHE A 16 1.90 -4.38 18.34
N ASP A 17 1.90 -3.89 19.58
CA ASP A 17 2.03 -4.71 20.80
C ASP A 17 0.68 -5.16 21.37
N GLY A 18 -0.42 -4.83 20.70
CA GLY A 18 -1.79 -5.15 21.14
C GLY A 18 -2.32 -4.20 22.21
N GLU A 19 -1.47 -3.41 22.86
CA GLU A 19 -1.86 -2.39 23.83
C GLU A 19 -2.19 -1.08 23.10
N ASN A 20 -3.24 -0.38 23.52
CA ASN A 20 -3.67 0.88 22.89
C ASN A 20 -3.93 0.75 21.37
N TYR A 21 -4.91 -0.09 21.01
CA TYR A 21 -5.33 -0.33 19.64
C TYR A 21 -5.59 0.96 18.85
N GLN A 22 -6.17 1.98 19.50
CA GLN A 22 -6.44 3.28 18.89
C GLN A 22 -5.13 3.96 18.43
N ALA A 23 -4.10 4.04 19.29
CA ALA A 23 -2.83 4.64 18.92
C ALA A 23 -2.07 3.83 17.85
N GLY A 24 -2.15 2.49 17.87
CA GLY A 24 -1.53 1.68 16.84
C GLY A 24 -2.24 1.77 15.49
N ALA A 25 -3.58 1.83 15.46
CA ALA A 25 -4.35 2.06 14.24
C ALA A 25 -4.04 3.43 13.61
N VAL A 26 -3.94 4.49 14.42
CA VAL A 26 -3.55 5.83 13.94
C VAL A 26 -2.12 5.83 13.38
N ARG A 27 -1.16 5.17 14.05
CA ARG A 27 0.22 5.04 13.56
C ARG A 27 0.30 4.27 12.25
N MET A 28 -0.45 3.18 12.13
CA MET A 28 -0.50 2.37 10.90
C MET A 28 -1.14 3.16 9.74
N LYS A 29 -2.22 3.90 10.00
CA LYS A 29 -2.83 4.80 9.01
C LYS A 29 -1.83 5.83 8.50
N ALA A 30 -1.17 6.56 9.40
CA ALA A 30 -0.19 7.58 9.03
C ALA A 30 1.00 6.99 8.23
N TYR A 31 1.45 5.77 8.59
CA TYR A 31 2.48 5.05 7.84
C TYR A 31 2.02 4.72 6.41
N LEU A 32 0.81 4.19 6.25
CA LEU A 32 0.24 3.87 4.94
C LEU A 32 -0.02 5.11 4.09
N GLU A 33 -0.45 6.22 4.69
CA GLU A 33 -0.60 7.52 4.02
C GLU A 33 0.76 8.02 3.49
N GLY A 34 1.81 7.97 4.32
CA GLY A 34 3.17 8.33 3.90
C GLY A 34 3.78 7.40 2.84
N CYS A 35 3.20 6.21 2.64
CA CYS A 35 3.62 5.23 1.63
C CYS A 35 2.75 5.24 0.37
N ASP A 36 1.76 6.14 0.26
CA ASP A 36 0.73 6.15 -0.81
C ASP A 36 -0.05 4.81 -0.91
N LEU A 37 -0.20 4.11 0.21
CA LEU A 37 -0.90 2.83 0.32
C LEU A 37 -2.28 2.95 0.97
N TRP A 38 -2.56 4.03 1.69
CA TRP A 38 -3.84 4.22 2.39
C TRP A 38 -5.04 4.12 1.45
N GLU A 39 -4.93 4.69 0.24
CA GLU A 39 -5.98 4.61 -0.78
C GLU A 39 -6.41 3.16 -1.07
N ALA A 40 -5.46 2.22 -1.09
CA ALA A 40 -5.75 0.82 -1.37
C ALA A 40 -6.45 0.09 -0.21
N VAL A 41 -6.25 0.56 1.03
CA VAL A 41 -6.98 0.06 2.21
C VAL A 41 -8.35 0.71 2.30
N GLU A 42 -8.44 2.02 2.12
CA GLU A 42 -9.67 2.80 2.28
C GLU A 42 -10.72 2.46 1.22
N GLN A 43 -10.31 2.35 -0.05
CA GLN A 43 -11.23 2.03 -1.13
C GLN A 43 -11.54 0.52 -1.23
N ASP A 44 -10.71 -0.33 -0.64
CA ASP A 44 -10.70 -1.80 -0.79
C ASP A 44 -11.14 -2.27 -2.19
N TYR A 45 -10.60 -1.62 -3.21
CA TYR A 45 -11.07 -1.80 -4.56
C TYR A 45 -10.76 -3.21 -5.07
N ASP A 46 -11.62 -3.74 -5.93
CA ASP A 46 -11.27 -4.90 -6.73
C ASP A 46 -10.46 -4.48 -7.95
N VAL A 47 -9.43 -5.27 -8.27
CA VAL A 47 -8.70 -5.09 -9.52
C VAL A 47 -9.40 -5.91 -10.59
N ALA A 48 -10.14 -5.23 -11.46
CA ALA A 48 -10.77 -5.85 -12.60
C ALA A 48 -9.73 -6.56 -13.49
N PRO A 49 -10.10 -7.70 -14.11
CA PRO A 49 -9.24 -8.38 -15.06
C PRO A 49 -8.90 -7.47 -16.25
N LEU A 50 -7.73 -7.69 -16.84
CA LEU A 50 -7.37 -7.01 -18.08
C LEU A 50 -8.32 -7.45 -19.22
N PRO A 51 -8.66 -6.55 -20.16
CA PRO A 51 -9.40 -6.92 -21.35
C PRO A 51 -8.55 -7.83 -22.28
N ASP A 52 -9.19 -8.51 -23.24
CA ASP A 52 -8.53 -9.50 -24.11
C ASP A 52 -7.37 -8.94 -24.96
N ASN A 53 -7.39 -7.64 -25.26
CA ASN A 53 -6.32 -6.96 -25.99
C ASN A 53 -5.91 -5.66 -25.28
N PRO A 54 -5.16 -5.76 -24.17
CA PRO A 54 -4.84 -4.61 -23.35
C PRO A 54 -3.71 -3.78 -23.96
N ILE A 55 -3.82 -2.46 -23.84
CA ILE A 55 -2.75 -1.54 -24.22
C ILE A 55 -1.67 -1.56 -23.11
N MET A 56 -0.40 -1.35 -23.46
CA MET A 56 0.71 -1.41 -22.51
C MET A 56 0.51 -0.54 -21.24
N ASN A 57 -0.15 0.61 -21.36
CA ASN A 57 -0.48 1.46 -20.22
C ASN A 57 -1.46 0.78 -19.24
N GLN A 58 -2.46 0.04 -19.73
CA GLN A 58 -3.40 -0.72 -18.92
C GLN A 58 -2.69 -1.85 -18.18
N ILE A 59 -1.78 -2.56 -18.85
CA ILE A 59 -0.99 -3.64 -18.22
C ILE A 59 -0.14 -3.08 -17.07
N LYS A 60 0.54 -1.95 -17.30
CA LYS A 60 1.35 -1.29 -16.25
C LYS A 60 0.49 -0.88 -15.06
N TYR A 61 -0.59 -0.14 -15.33
CA TYR A 61 -1.51 0.33 -14.29
C TYR A 61 -2.14 -0.83 -13.49
N HIS A 62 -2.57 -1.89 -14.16
CA HIS A 62 -3.13 -3.08 -13.52
C HIS A 62 -2.12 -3.76 -12.58
N LYS A 63 -0.87 -3.93 -13.02
CA LYS A 63 0.21 -4.48 -12.18
C LYS A 63 0.49 -3.59 -10.97
N GLU A 64 0.54 -2.27 -11.16
CA GLU A 64 0.73 -1.31 -10.06
C GLU A 64 -0.41 -1.40 -9.04
N ARG A 65 -1.65 -1.49 -9.50
CA ARG A 65 -2.85 -1.62 -8.63
C ARG A 65 -2.84 -2.91 -7.81
N ILE A 66 -2.48 -4.04 -8.43
CA ILE A 66 -2.34 -5.34 -7.73
C ILE A 66 -1.23 -5.25 -6.68
N MET A 67 -0.05 -4.77 -7.07
CA MET A 67 1.10 -4.65 -6.18
C MET A 67 0.81 -3.73 -4.99
N ARG A 68 0.14 -2.60 -5.24
CA ARG A 68 -0.26 -1.65 -4.19
C ARG A 68 -1.21 -2.30 -3.18
N LYS A 69 -2.25 -3.01 -3.65
CA LYS A 69 -3.20 -3.72 -2.77
C LYS A 69 -2.50 -4.83 -1.97
N ALA A 70 -1.67 -5.64 -2.62
CA ALA A 70 -0.91 -6.71 -1.95
C ALA A 70 0.04 -6.15 -0.87
N LYS A 71 0.74 -5.04 -1.17
CA LYS A 71 1.66 -4.41 -0.22
C LYS A 71 0.93 -3.80 0.97
N ALA A 72 -0.17 -3.07 0.73
CA ALA A 72 -1.02 -2.52 1.80
C ALA A 72 -1.55 -3.64 2.73
N ASN A 73 -2.05 -4.73 2.14
CA ASN A 73 -2.51 -5.90 2.88
C ASN A 73 -1.39 -6.55 3.69
N SER A 74 -0.18 -6.66 3.14
CA SER A 74 0.95 -7.24 3.88
C SER A 74 1.25 -6.48 5.18
N TYR A 75 1.11 -5.15 5.20
CA TYR A 75 1.31 -4.36 6.42
C TYR A 75 0.16 -4.48 7.40
N MET A 76 -1.08 -4.57 6.91
CA MET A 76 -2.28 -4.76 7.74
C MET A 76 -2.31 -6.14 8.40
N TYR A 77 -1.88 -7.18 7.69
CA TYR A 77 -1.91 -8.57 8.15
C TYR A 77 -0.61 -9.06 8.79
N ALA A 78 0.50 -8.33 8.71
CA ALA A 78 1.74 -8.68 9.42
C ALA A 78 1.64 -8.59 10.95
N HIS A 79 0.51 -8.08 11.48
CA HIS A 79 0.25 -7.91 12.90
C HIS A 79 -1.04 -8.62 13.38
N LEU A 80 -1.62 -9.52 12.57
CA LEU A 80 -2.60 -10.51 13.04
C LEU A 80 -1.88 -11.78 13.50
#